data_AF-A0A7J6S469-F1
#
_entry.id   AF-A0A7J6S469-F1
#
_cell.length_a   1.000
_cell.length_b   1.000
_cell.length_c   1.000
_cell.angle_alpha   90.00
_cell.angle_beta   90.00
_cell.angle_gamma   90.00
#
_symmetry.space_group_name_H-M   'P 1'
#
loop_
_entity.id
_entity.type
_entity.pdbx_description
1 polymer ?
#
loop_
_entity_poly.entity_id
_entity_poly.type
_entity_poly.pdbx_seq_one_letter_code
_entity_poly.pdbx_strand_id
1 'polypeptide(L)'
;MGKTLIAQEAKRIKAEHLEEARKILRRKLGKGKEFNMLVHATYPVTNRVEGTKRGKGKGEIAYHVARVPVGGALFQIPGVPGLPGLAPDYRGFSGIQGRFPINCQYRNQTNNFKMDRVCAEVPARVQVAKWRRQGLIGAVPTPA
;
A
#
# COMPACT_ATOMS: atom_id res chain seq x y z
N MET A 1 3.17 2.73 -8.14
CA MET A 1 2.42 2.76 -6.86
C MET A 1 1.96 1.34 -6.57
N GLY A 2 2.14 0.90 -5.31
CA GLY A 2 2.16 -0.52 -4.95
C GLY A 2 0.83 -1.08 -4.44
N LYS A 3 0.92 -2.27 -3.87
CA LYS A 3 -0.21 -2.93 -3.18
C LYS A 3 -0.21 -2.47 -1.73
N THR A 4 -1.36 -2.11 -1.20
CA THR A 4 -1.47 -1.50 0.13
C THR A 4 -2.55 -2.20 0.96
N LEU A 5 -2.29 -2.36 2.26
CA LEU A 5 -3.28 -2.77 3.26
C LEU A 5 -3.83 -1.53 3.97
N ILE A 6 -5.16 -1.39 4.00
CA ILE A 6 -5.85 -0.20 4.52
C ILE A 6 -6.75 -0.58 5.69
N ALA A 7 -6.78 0.27 6.71
CA ALA A 7 -7.69 0.17 7.84
C ALA A 7 -9.13 0.55 7.45
N GLN A 8 -10.12 -0.29 7.73
CA GLN A 8 -11.53 0.06 7.55
C GLN A 8 -12.14 0.78 8.76
N GLU A 9 -11.53 0.62 9.94
CA GLU A 9 -12.00 1.18 11.20
C GLU A 9 -10.91 2.01 11.86
N ALA A 10 -11.30 3.05 12.59
CA ALA A 10 -10.38 3.82 13.42
C ALA A 10 -10.07 3.05 14.70
N LYS A 11 -8.78 2.76 14.96
CA LYS A 11 -8.36 2.10 16.19
C LYS A 11 -6.96 2.52 16.62
N ARG A 12 -6.73 2.37 17.92
CA ARG A 12 -5.42 2.44 18.55
C ARG A 12 -4.76 1.06 18.51
N ILE A 13 -3.70 0.92 17.73
CA ILE A 13 -3.02 -0.37 17.48
C ILE A 13 -1.76 -0.45 18.31
N LYS A 14 -1.60 -1.53 19.10
CA LYS A 14 -0.38 -1.74 19.89
C LYS A 14 0.81 -2.08 19.00
N ALA A 15 2.01 -1.73 19.45
CA ALA A 15 3.27 -2.05 18.76
C ALA A 15 3.42 -3.55 18.46
N GLU A 16 3.01 -4.42 19.40
CA GLU A 16 3.06 -5.89 19.26
C GLU A 16 2.35 -6.38 18.00
N HIS A 17 1.18 -5.83 17.69
CA HIS A 17 0.36 -6.26 16.55
C HIS A 17 0.99 -5.81 15.22
N LEU A 18 1.65 -4.64 15.22
CA LEU A 18 2.42 -4.17 14.06
C LEU A 18 3.65 -5.07 13.81
N GLU A 19 4.32 -5.51 14.86
CA GLU A 19 5.47 -6.43 14.77
C GLU A 19 5.04 -7.85 14.37
N GLU A 20 3.89 -8.34 14.84
CA GLU A 20 3.31 -9.60 14.36
C GLU A 20 3.00 -9.53 12.86
N ALA A 21 2.33 -8.46 12.42
CA ALA A 21 2.05 -8.24 11.00
C ALA A 21 3.34 -8.16 10.16
N ARG A 22 4.37 -7.49 10.67
CA ARG A 22 5.70 -7.43 10.05
C ARG A 22 6.34 -8.81 9.91
N LYS A 23 6.29 -9.64 10.95
CA LYS A 23 6.80 -11.03 10.92
C LYS A 23 6.04 -11.89 9.91
N ILE A 24 4.72 -11.76 9.85
CA ILE A 24 3.88 -12.49 8.88
C ILE A 24 4.20 -12.09 7.45
N LEU A 25 4.33 -10.78 7.19
CA LEU A 25 4.74 -10.24 5.89
C LEU A 25 6.08 -10.80 5.46
N ARG A 26 7.09 -10.72 6.33
CA ARG A 26 8.44 -11.21 6.03
C ARG A 26 8.43 -12.71 5.70
N ARG A 27 7.61 -13.50 6.42
CA ARG A 27 7.44 -14.94 6.14
C ARG A 27 6.73 -15.21 4.81
N LYS A 28 5.70 -14.43 4.46
CA LYS A 28 4.93 -14.61 3.21
C LYS A 28 5.66 -14.11 1.97
N LEU A 29 6.45 -13.04 2.08
CA LEU A 29 7.18 -12.46 0.97
C LEU A 29 8.49 -13.20 0.66
N GLY A 30 9.14 -13.77 1.68
CA GLY A 30 10.45 -14.42 1.56
C GLY A 30 11.63 -13.43 1.65
N LYS A 31 12.85 -13.93 1.45
CA LYS A 31 14.07 -13.11 1.41
C LYS A 31 14.13 -12.33 0.08
N GLY A 32 14.56 -11.07 0.12
CA GLY A 32 14.81 -10.24 -1.08
C GLY A 32 13.65 -9.34 -1.53
N LYS A 33 12.45 -9.47 -0.94
CA LYS A 33 11.36 -8.53 -1.20
C LYS A 33 11.25 -7.50 -0.09
N GLU A 34 11.18 -6.25 -0.48
CA GLU A 34 11.01 -5.13 0.43
C GLU A 34 9.53 -4.80 0.62
N PHE A 35 9.20 -4.27 1.79
CA PHE A 35 7.89 -3.72 2.10
C PHE A 35 8.06 -2.57 3.06
N ASN A 36 7.14 -1.61 2.98
CA ASN A 36 7.12 -0.41 3.80
C ASN A 36 6.03 -0.54 4.86
N MET A 37 6.40 -0.29 6.11
CA MET A 37 5.47 -0.06 7.20
C MET A 37 5.21 1.45 7.26
N LEU A 38 3.98 1.87 7.02
CA LEU A 38 3.60 3.29 6.96
C LEU A 38 3.18 3.83 8.33
N VAL A 39 2.81 2.93 9.24
CA VAL A 39 2.29 3.26 10.56
C VAL A 39 3.29 2.81 11.63
N HIS A 40 3.65 3.73 12.52
CA HIS A 40 4.56 3.48 13.64
C HIS A 40 3.88 3.74 14.99
N ALA A 41 4.28 2.98 16.01
CA ALA A 41 3.77 3.13 17.36
C ALA A 41 4.51 4.24 18.12
N THR A 42 4.11 5.48 17.89
CA THR A 42 4.77 6.66 18.48
C THR A 42 4.24 6.99 19.88
N TYR A 43 2.97 6.73 20.16
CA TYR A 43 2.33 7.23 21.37
C TYR A 43 2.48 6.25 22.54
N PRO A 44 3.08 6.65 23.67
CA PRO A 44 3.12 5.82 24.87
C PRO A 44 1.75 5.80 25.57
N VAL A 45 1.38 4.63 26.11
CA VAL A 45 0.22 4.45 26.97
C VAL A 45 0.72 4.05 28.36
N THR A 46 0.36 4.85 29.36
CA THR A 46 0.69 4.59 30.75
C THR A 46 -0.40 3.76 31.41
N ASN A 47 -0.03 2.76 32.22
CA ASN A 47 -0.96 2.00 33.02
C ASN A 47 -0.48 1.92 34.47
N ARG A 48 -1.43 1.76 35.39
CA ARG A 48 -1.12 1.40 36.77
C ARG A 48 -1.37 -0.09 36.96
N VAL A 49 -0.58 -0.73 37.82
CA VAL A 49 -0.77 -2.12 38.19
C VAL A 49 -2.18 -2.31 38.79
N GLU A 50 -2.87 -3.35 38.32
CA GLU A 50 -4.20 -3.71 38.81
C GLU A 50 -4.17 -3.99 40.32
N GLY A 51 -5.20 -3.54 41.03
CA GLY A 51 -5.29 -3.67 42.50
C GLY A 51 -4.78 -2.46 43.29
N THR A 52 -4.15 -1.47 42.67
CA THR A 52 -3.73 -0.25 43.40
C THR A 52 -4.86 0.77 43.53
N LYS A 53 -5.01 1.40 44.70
CA LYS A 53 -5.97 2.49 44.95
C LYS A 53 -5.82 3.64 43.93
N ARG A 54 -6.92 4.27 43.53
CA ARG A 54 -6.94 5.46 42.65
C ARG A 54 -6.23 6.65 43.32
N GLY A 55 -5.83 7.66 42.54
CA GLY A 55 -5.05 8.83 43.01
C GLY A 55 -3.54 8.62 42.90
N LYS A 56 -2.70 9.44 43.55
CA LYS A 56 -1.21 9.35 43.52
C LYS A 56 -0.54 9.51 42.13
N GLY A 57 -1.17 10.23 41.21
CA GLY A 57 -0.58 10.57 39.91
C GLY A 57 -0.75 9.51 38.81
N LYS A 58 0.03 9.66 37.73
CA LYS A 58 0.04 8.74 36.57
C LYS A 58 0.95 7.53 36.82
N GLY A 59 0.64 6.40 36.20
CA GLY A 59 1.45 5.19 36.25
C GLY A 59 2.63 5.20 35.27
N GLU A 60 3.34 4.09 35.22
CA GLU A 60 4.47 3.84 34.30
C GLU A 60 3.98 3.61 32.86
N ILE A 61 4.87 3.76 31.89
CA ILE A 61 4.61 3.45 30.47
C ILE A 61 4.51 1.93 30.31
N ALA A 62 3.35 1.44 29.86
CA ALA A 62 3.11 0.02 29.66
C ALA A 62 3.41 -0.43 28.22
N TYR A 63 2.91 0.31 27.22
CA TYR A 63 3.11 -0.05 25.81
C TYR A 63 2.97 1.15 24.88
N HIS A 64 3.50 1.01 23.66
CA HIS A 64 3.37 2.00 22.61
C HIS A 64 2.23 1.65 21.64
N VAL A 65 1.60 2.69 21.11
CA VAL A 65 0.41 2.61 20.28
C VAL A 65 0.52 3.52 19.06
N ALA A 66 0.06 3.03 17.93
CA ALA A 66 -0.20 3.81 16.73
C ALA A 66 -1.68 4.23 16.67
N ARG A 67 -1.92 5.50 16.35
CA ARG A 67 -3.28 6.02 16.10
C ARG A 67 -3.54 5.90 14.61
N VAL A 68 -4.47 5.03 14.21
CA VAL A 68 -4.79 4.83 12.80
C VAL A 68 -6.20 5.33 12.52
N PRO A 69 -6.37 6.31 11.61
CA PRO A 69 -7.68 6.74 11.15
C PRO A 69 -8.28 5.73 10.16
N VAL A 70 -9.60 5.81 9.95
CA VAL A 70 -10.27 5.07 8.86
C VAL A 70 -9.63 5.43 7.53
N GLY A 71 -9.38 4.44 6.68
CA GLY A 71 -8.74 4.64 5.38
C GLY A 71 -7.22 4.81 5.45
N GLY A 72 -6.63 4.78 6.66
CA GLY A 72 -5.19 4.83 6.86
C GLY A 72 -4.49 3.62 6.23
N ALA A 73 -3.43 3.86 5.46
CA ALA A 73 -2.58 2.82 4.89
C ALA A 73 -1.60 2.29 5.94
N LEU A 74 -1.63 0.99 6.21
CA LEU A 74 -0.82 0.33 7.24
C LEU A 74 0.52 -0.16 6.69
N PHE A 75 0.42 -0.95 5.61
CA PHE A 75 1.55 -1.60 4.97
C PHE A 75 1.46 -1.41 3.47
N GLN A 76 2.61 -1.22 2.84
CA GLN A 76 2.72 -1.07 1.41
C GLN A 76 3.80 -1.99 0.87
N ILE A 77 3.45 -2.78 -0.13
CA ILE A 77 4.41 -3.54 -0.93
C ILE A 77 4.64 -2.74 -2.21
N PRO A 78 5.83 -2.18 -2.43
CA PRO A 78 6.15 -1.55 -3.70
C PRO A 78 6.07 -2.59 -4.81
N GLY A 79 5.52 -2.19 -5.96
CA GLY A 79 5.35 -3.08 -7.08
C GLY A 79 5.08 -2.29 -8.35
N VAL A 80 5.38 -2.94 -9.47
CA VAL A 80 4.97 -2.48 -10.80
C VAL A 80 3.47 -2.79 -10.95
N PRO A 81 2.67 -1.87 -11.52
CA PRO A 81 1.28 -2.17 -11.82
C PRO A 81 1.18 -3.44 -12.66
N GLY A 82 0.21 -4.29 -12.31
CA GLY A 82 -0.08 -5.48 -13.09
C GLY A 82 -0.55 -5.12 -14.50
N LEU A 83 -0.46 -6.07 -15.42
CA LEU A 83 -1.02 -5.91 -16.76
C LEU A 83 -2.52 -5.61 -16.67
N PRO A 84 -3.05 -4.64 -17.43
CA PRO A 84 -4.48 -4.34 -17.44
C PRO A 84 -5.29 -5.60 -17.78
N GLY A 85 -6.30 -5.91 -16.94
CA GLY A 85 -7.14 -7.09 -17.08
C GLY A 85 -6.77 -8.27 -16.17
N LEU A 86 -5.57 -8.29 -15.58
CA LEU A 86 -5.21 -9.31 -14.59
C LEU A 86 -5.53 -8.83 -13.16
N ALA A 87 -6.16 -9.70 -12.37
CA ALA A 87 -6.44 -9.42 -10.97
C ALA A 87 -5.13 -9.23 -10.17
N PRO A 88 -5.04 -8.20 -9.31
CA PRO A 88 -3.87 -7.98 -8.47
C PRO A 88 -3.69 -9.10 -7.44
N ASP A 89 -2.48 -9.63 -7.34
CA ASP A 89 -2.17 -10.68 -6.36
C ASP A 89 -1.95 -10.10 -4.94
N TYR A 90 -2.80 -10.49 -3.98
CA TYR A 90 -2.71 -10.08 -2.57
C TYR A 90 -2.21 -11.18 -1.62
N ARG A 91 -1.63 -12.28 -2.12
CA ARG A 91 -1.12 -13.41 -1.30
C ARG A 91 -0.18 -12.98 -0.17
N GLY A 92 0.56 -11.89 -0.36
CA GLY A 92 1.42 -11.31 0.68
C GLY A 92 0.67 -10.80 1.91
N PHE A 93 -0.55 -10.29 1.74
CA PHE A 93 -1.34 -9.69 2.82
C PHE A 93 -2.39 -10.62 3.43
N SER A 94 -2.74 -11.71 2.74
CA SER A 94 -3.77 -12.67 3.18
C SER A 94 -3.61 -13.17 4.63
N GLY A 95 -2.37 -13.33 5.11
CA GLY A 95 -2.11 -13.79 6.48
C GLY A 95 -2.31 -12.74 7.57
N ILE A 96 -2.45 -11.46 7.22
CA ILE A 96 -2.54 -10.35 8.17
C ILE A 96 -3.98 -10.10 8.59
N GLN A 97 -4.92 -10.09 7.64
CA GLN A 97 -6.30 -9.66 7.86
C GLN A 97 -6.99 -10.39 9.01
N GLY A 98 -6.75 -11.69 9.18
CA GLY A 98 -7.35 -12.48 10.26
C GLY A 98 -6.68 -12.36 11.64
N ARG A 99 -5.48 -11.77 11.72
CA ARG A 99 -4.75 -11.60 12.99
C ARG A 99 -4.68 -10.16 13.46
N PHE A 100 -4.87 -9.23 12.54
CA PHE A 100 -4.81 -7.81 12.84
C PHE A 100 -6.04 -7.39 13.65
N PRO A 101 -5.92 -6.44 14.60
CA PRO A 101 -6.99 -6.13 15.53
C PRO A 101 -8.11 -5.26 14.93
N ILE A 102 -8.05 -4.96 13.62
CA ILE A 102 -9.06 -4.22 12.86
C ILE A 102 -9.34 -4.92 11.54
N ASN A 103 -10.53 -4.69 11.00
CA ASN A 103 -10.83 -5.07 9.64
C ASN A 103 -9.97 -4.25 8.66
N CYS A 104 -9.35 -4.96 7.72
CA CYS A 104 -8.44 -4.40 6.73
C CYS A 104 -8.93 -4.71 5.32
N GLN A 105 -8.75 -3.75 4.41
CA GLN A 105 -9.05 -3.88 2.99
C GLN A 105 -7.77 -3.84 2.16
N TYR A 106 -7.71 -4.63 1.10
CA TYR A 106 -6.64 -4.54 0.11
C TYR A 106 -6.95 -3.44 -0.90
N ARG A 107 -5.95 -2.59 -1.18
CA ARG A 107 -6.03 -1.57 -2.24
C ARG A 107 -4.84 -1.74 -3.16
N ASN A 108 -5.08 -1.73 -4.47
CA ASN A 108 -4.04 -1.56 -5.47
C ASN A 108 -4.10 -0.11 -5.97
N GLN A 109 -3.05 0.65 -5.75
CA GLN A 109 -2.98 2.03 -6.22
C GLN A 109 -2.36 2.02 -7.62
N THR A 110 -3.13 1.60 -8.63
CA THR A 110 -2.75 1.77 -10.02
C THR A 110 -3.26 3.14 -10.45
N ASN A 111 -2.42 4.16 -10.24
CA ASN A 111 -2.76 5.48 -10.70
C ASN A 111 -2.71 5.47 -12.23
N ASN A 112 -3.86 5.62 -12.86
CA ASN A 112 -3.98 5.68 -14.31
C ASN A 112 -4.52 7.06 -14.63
N PHE A 113 -3.63 8.05 -14.64
CA PHE A 113 -4.00 9.40 -15.00
C PHE A 113 -4.15 9.51 -16.53
N LYS A 114 -5.05 10.39 -16.96
CA LYS A 114 -5.24 10.71 -18.39
C LYS A 114 -3.93 11.17 -19.05
N MET A 115 -3.07 11.84 -18.29
CA MET A 115 -1.77 12.34 -18.77
C MET A 115 -0.76 11.23 -19.08
N ASP A 116 -0.79 10.11 -18.33
CA ASP A 116 0.11 8.97 -18.57
C ASP A 116 -0.24 8.24 -19.88
N ARG A 117 -1.50 8.39 -20.33
CA ARG A 117 -2.01 7.81 -21.58
C ARG A 117 -1.82 8.71 -22.79
N VAL A 118 -1.21 9.89 -22.67
CA VAL A 118 -1.07 10.81 -23.80
C VAL A 118 -0.37 10.15 -24.98
N CYS A 119 0.59 9.23 -24.74
CA CYS A 119 1.29 8.48 -25.80
C CYS A 119 0.43 7.36 -26.45
N ALA A 120 -0.58 6.84 -25.74
CA ALA A 120 -1.51 5.83 -26.23
C ALA A 120 -2.78 6.45 -26.87
N GLU A 121 -3.14 7.67 -26.44
CA GLU A 121 -4.26 8.45 -26.95
C GLU A 121 -3.84 9.47 -28.03
N VAL A 122 -2.55 9.50 -28.43
CA VAL A 122 -2.15 10.28 -29.62
C VAL A 122 -2.95 9.73 -30.79
N PRO A 123 -3.75 10.55 -31.50
CA PRO A 123 -4.47 10.07 -32.67
C PRO A 123 -3.43 9.52 -33.64
N ALA A 124 -3.66 8.30 -34.16
CA ALA A 124 -2.70 7.54 -34.97
C ALA A 124 -2.04 8.40 -36.08
N ARG A 125 -2.77 9.37 -36.63
CA ARG A 125 -2.29 10.39 -37.57
C ARG A 125 -1.02 11.15 -37.10
N VAL A 126 -0.98 11.61 -35.85
CA VAL A 126 0.17 12.36 -35.30
C VAL A 126 1.35 11.44 -35.04
N GLN A 127 1.08 10.19 -34.64
CA GLN A 127 2.08 9.16 -34.37
C GLN A 127 2.76 8.68 -35.66
N VAL A 128 1.97 8.42 -36.71
CA VAL A 128 2.44 8.09 -38.07
C VAL A 128 3.26 9.25 -38.65
N ALA A 129 2.83 10.51 -38.47
CA ALA A 129 3.60 11.66 -38.93
C ALA A 129 4.96 11.81 -38.22
N LYS A 130 5.02 11.50 -36.92
CA LYS A 130 6.26 11.49 -36.14
C LYS A 130 7.20 10.37 -36.59
N TRP A 131 6.69 9.16 -36.82
CA TRP A 131 7.46 8.02 -37.32
C TRP A 131 7.92 8.20 -38.77
N ARG A 132 7.14 8.84 -39.63
CA ARG A 132 7.58 9.26 -40.98
C ARG A 132 8.74 10.26 -40.91
N ARG A 133 8.67 11.25 -40.01
CA ARG A 133 9.76 12.21 -39.78
C ARG A 133 11.04 11.55 -39.27
N GLN A 134 10.91 10.46 -38.52
CA GLN A 134 12.02 9.67 -37.98
C GLN A 134 12.50 8.57 -38.94
N GLY A 135 11.92 8.46 -40.14
CA GLY A 135 12.33 7.49 -41.17
C GLY A 135 11.94 6.03 -40.89
N LEU A 136 11.08 5.77 -39.90
CA LEU A 136 10.71 4.42 -39.46
C LEU A 136 9.61 3.76 -40.29
N ILE A 137 8.86 4.53 -41.11
CA ILE A 137 7.83 4.02 -42.02
C ILE A 137 7.99 4.68 -43.39
N GLY A 138 7.95 3.88 -44.46
CA GLY A 138 7.91 4.37 -45.83
C GLY A 138 6.65 5.18 -46.15
N ALA A 139 6.73 6.03 -47.19
CA ALA A 139 5.59 6.79 -47.67
C ALA A 139 4.44 5.84 -48.07
N VAL A 140 3.21 6.19 -47.69
CA VAL A 140 2.03 5.42 -48.13
C VAL A 140 1.88 5.60 -49.64
N PRO A 141 1.78 4.52 -50.44
CA PRO A 141 1.55 4.64 -51.87
C PRO A 141 0.20 5.33 -52.09
N THR A 142 0.21 6.41 -52.86
CA THR A 142 -1.00 7.11 -53.28
C THR A 142 -1.82 6.13 -54.12
N PRO A 143 -3.10 5.86 -53.78
CA PRO A 143 -3.96 5.08 -54.67
C PRO A 143 -4.14 5.86 -55.97
N ALA A 144 -4.01 5.15 -57.10
CA ALA A 144 -4.12 5.68 -58.46
C ALA A 144 -5.53 6.21 -58.77
#